data_AF-A0AB33KWX1-F1
#
_entry.id   AF-A0AB33KWX1-F1
#
_cell.length_a   1.000
_cell.length_b   1.000
_cell.length_c   1.000
_cell.angle_alpha   90.00
_cell.angle_beta   90.00
_cell.angle_gamma   90.00
#
_symmetry.space_group_name_H-M   'P 1'
#
loop_
_entity.id
_entity.type
_entity.pdbx_description
1 polymer ?
#
loop_
_entity_poly.entity_id
_entity_poly.type
_entity_poly.pdbx_seq_one_letter_code
_entity_poly.pdbx_strand_id
1 'polypeptide(L)' 'MKLFIYGTDIDTKKKEDSIRQLFNKDNNIINISIDLEDVDNVLRIEATDIITEADIINKVKEKGFNCMELAD' A
#
# COMPACT_ATOMS: atom_id res chain seq x y z
N MET A 1 -9.75 4.27 12.64
CA MET A 1 -8.81 4.43 11.51
C MET A 1 -7.65 3.51 11.78
N LYS A 2 -7.14 2.83 10.75
CA LYS A 2 -6.01 1.91 10.83
C LYS A 2 -4.87 2.39 9.95
N LEU A 3 -3.65 2.19 10.42
CA LEU A 3 -2.44 2.39 9.66
C LEU A 3 -1.84 1.03 9.35
N PHE A 4 -1.53 0.80 8.08
CA PHE A 4 -0.86 -0.40 7.62
C PHE A 4 0.47 -0.02 7.01
N ILE A 5 1.52 -0.78 7.34
CA ILE A 5 2.88 -0.54 6.88
C ILE A 5 3.41 -1.84 6.30
N TYR A 6 3.86 -1.77 5.06
CA TYR A 6 4.37 -2.93 4.34
C TYR A 6 5.70 -2.62 3.65
N GLY A 7 6.58 -3.61 3.58
CA GLY A 7 7.67 -3.64 2.61
C GLY A 7 7.11 -4.09 1.26
N THR A 8 7.61 -3.55 0.16
CA THR A 8 7.02 -3.80 -1.17
C THR A 8 8.03 -3.80 -2.32
N ASP A 9 7.66 -4.41 -3.44
CA ASP A 9 8.43 -4.41 -4.70
C ASP A 9 8.13 -3.18 -5.61
N ILE A 10 7.49 -2.16 -5.04
CA ILE A 10 7.22 -0.87 -5.66
C ILE A 10 8.47 0.00 -5.51
N ASP A 11 9.33 -0.04 -6.52
CA ASP A 11 10.69 0.54 -6.53
C ASP A 11 10.87 1.72 -7.51
N THR A 12 9.79 2.13 -8.19
CA THR A 12 9.83 3.20 -9.18
C THR A 12 8.59 4.07 -9.09
N LYS A 13 8.75 5.36 -9.44
CA LYS A 13 7.65 6.33 -9.48
C LYS A 13 6.47 5.84 -10.35
N LYS A 14 6.74 5.14 -11.45
CA LYS A 14 5.68 4.59 -12.32
C LYS A 14 4.83 3.53 -11.60
N LYS A 15 5.45 2.67 -10.78
CA LYS A 15 4.75 1.67 -9.97
C LYS A 15 4.00 2.36 -8.82
N GLU A 16 4.61 3.36 -8.18
CA GLU A 16 3.95 4.19 -7.17
C GLU A 16 2.67 4.84 -7.72
N ASP A 17 2.74 5.51 -8.88
CA ASP A 17 1.58 6.11 -9.54
C ASP A 17 0.47 5.09 -9.81
N SER A 18 0.86 3.88 -10.22
CA SER A 18 -0.09 2.79 -10.49
C SER A 18 -0.85 2.35 -9.23
N ILE A 19 -0.19 2.37 -8.07
CA ILE A 19 -0.75 2.02 -6.77
C ILE A 19 -1.59 3.17 -6.20
N ARG A 20 -1.12 4.41 -6.32
CA ARG A 20 -1.94 5.59 -5.98
C ARG A 20 -3.25 5.60 -6.76
N GLN A 21 -3.21 5.31 -8.05
CA GLN A 21 -4.42 5.23 -8.89
C GLN A 21 -5.35 4.08 -8.51
N LEU A 22 -4.81 2.95 -8.05
CA LEU A 22 -5.62 1.80 -7.60
C LEU A 22 -6.49 2.18 -6.41
N PHE A 23 -5.87 2.80 -5.40
CA PHE A 23 -6.51 3.05 -4.12
C PHE A 23 -7.21 4.41 -4.03
N ASN A 24 -6.88 5.39 -4.86
CA ASN A 24 -7.62 6.66 -4.95
C ASN A 24 -9.09 6.47 -5.37
N LYS A 25 -9.47 5.29 -5.88
CA LYS A 25 -10.85 4.94 -6.22
C LYS A 25 -11.64 4.38 -5.03
N ASP A 26 -10.97 4.09 -3.92
CA ASP A 26 -11.57 3.45 -2.75
C ASP A 26 -11.81 4.47 -1.65
N ASN A 27 -13.07 4.76 -1.36
CA ASN A 27 -13.48 5.71 -0.33
C ASN A 27 -13.08 5.30 1.09
N ASN A 28 -12.64 4.05 1.28
CA ASN A 28 -12.17 3.57 2.57
C ASN A 28 -10.66 3.81 2.79
N ILE A 29 -9.95 4.26 1.76
CA ILE A 29 -8.55 4.64 1.85
C ILE A 29 -8.47 6.14 2.04
N ILE A 30 -7.83 6.55 3.12
CA ILE A 30 -7.71 7.95 3.54
C ILE A 30 -6.45 8.56 2.94
N ASN A 31 -5.33 7.83 3.03
CA ASN A 31 -4.05 8.31 2.52
C ASN A 31 -3.12 7.16 2.15
N ILE A 32 -2.25 7.41 1.17
CA ILE A 32 -1.19 6.49 0.76
C ILE A 32 0.12 7.25 0.56
N SER A 33 1.18 6.68 1.11
CA SER A 33 2.54 7.10 0.86
C SER A 33 3.41 5.89 0.54
N ILE A 34 4.36 6.07 -0.37
CA ILE A 34 5.39 5.07 -0.65
C ILE A 34 6.74 5.77 -0.44
N ASP A 35 7.56 5.20 0.42
CA ASP A 35 8.94 5.61 0.60
C ASP A 35 9.83 4.76 -0.29
N LEU A 36 10.36 5.35 -1.37
CA LEU A 36 11.25 4.69 -2.32
C LEU A 36 12.73 4.85 -1.93
N GLU A 37 13.04 5.62 -0.88
CA GLU A 37 14.41 5.84 -0.40
C GLU A 37 14.79 4.81 0.69
N ASP A 38 13.80 4.14 1.27
CA ASP A 38 13.99 3.00 2.16
C ASP A 38 14.46 1.74 1.39
N VAL A 39 15.32 0.95 2.04
CA VAL A 39 15.91 -0.29 1.47
C VAL A 39 14.83 -1.27 1.00
N ASP A 40 13.74 -1.36 1.75
CA ASP A 40 12.65 -2.31 1.50
C ASP A 40 11.47 -1.72 0.71
N ASN A 41 11.56 -0.46 0.27
CA ASN A 41 10.47 0.38 -0.23
C ASN A 41 9.20 0.28 0.66
N VAL A 42 8.90 1.32 1.43
CA VAL A 42 7.85 1.24 2.45
C VAL A 42 6.52 1.78 1.94
N LEU A 43 5.52 0.91 1.79
CA LEU A 43 4.13 1.28 1.48
C LEU A 43 3.37 1.52 2.78
N ARG A 44 2.92 2.76 2.98
CA ARG A 44 2.06 3.16 4.10
C ARG A 44 0.65 3.46 3.60
N ILE A 45 -0.33 2.82 4.20
CA ILE A 45 -1.75 3.00 3.87
C ILE A 45 -2.52 3.34 5.14
N GLU A 46 -3.19 4.49 5.11
CA GLU A 46 -4.13 4.91 6.14
C GLU A 46 -5.56 4.65 5.63
N ALA A 47 -6.35 3.91 6.39
CA ALA A 47 -7.68 3.47 5.97
C ALA A 47 -8.71 3.50 7.10
N THR A 48 -9.98 3.41 6.74
CA THR A 48 -11.09 3.27 7.71
C THR A 48 -11.01 1.91 8.42
N ASP A 49 -11.72 1.78 9.56
CA ASP A 49 -11.69 0.54 10.37
C ASP A 49 -12.31 -0.67 9.67
N ILE A 50 -13.03 -0.44 8.57
CA ILE A 50 -13.68 -1.46 7.74
C ILE A 50 -12.64 -2.26 6.95
N ILE A 51 -11.54 -1.62 6.54
CA ILE A 51 -10.49 -2.26 5.75
C ILE A 51 -9.69 -3.20 6.64
N THR A 52 -9.46 -4.40 6.12
CA THR A 52 -8.57 -5.39 6.71
C THR A 52 -7.24 -5.43 5.97
N GLU A 53 -6.23 -6.00 6.60
CA GLU A 53 -4.93 -6.23 5.97
C GLU A 53 -5.06 -7.12 4.73
N ALA A 54 -5.90 -8.15 4.80
CA ALA A 54 -6.15 -9.06 3.69
C ALA A 54 -6.73 -8.33 2.47
N ASP A 55 -7.61 -7.34 2.67
CA ASP A 55 -8.14 -6.51 1.57
C ASP A 55 -7.03 -5.75 0.86
N ILE A 56 -6.09 -5.17 1.62
CA ILE A 56 -4.96 -4.42 1.07
C ILE A 56 -4.02 -5.36 0.31
N ILE A 57 -3.59 -6.46 0.94
CA ILE A 57 -2.65 -7.41 0.33
C ILE A 57 -3.23 -7.97 -0.97
N ASN A 58 -4.52 -8.30 -0.99
CA ASN A 58 -5.18 -8.80 -2.20
C ASN A 58 -5.22 -7.73 -3.30
N LYS A 59 -5.60 -6.49 -3.00
CA LYS A 59 -5.62 -5.39 -3.98
C LYS A 59 -4.24 -5.13 -4.59
N VAL A 60 -3.19 -5.14 -3.77
CA VAL A 60 -1.80 -4.97 -4.22
C VAL A 60 -1.39 -6.12 -5.16
N LYS A 61 -1.69 -7.36 -4.77
CA LYS A 61 -1.42 -8.56 -5.59
C LYS A 61 -2.19 -8.58 -6.90
N GLU A 62 -3.47 -8.21 -6.91
CA GLU A 62 -4.29 -8.11 -8.13
C GLU A 62 -3.72 -7.11 -9.13
N LYS A 63 -2.96 -6.11 -8.65
CA LYS A 63 -2.28 -5.13 -9.49
C LYS A 63 -0.90 -5.61 -10.00
N GLY A 64 -0.46 -6.78 -9.55
CA GLY A 64 0.81 -7.40 -9.94
C GLY A 64 1.99 -6.99 -9.06
N PHE A 65 1.74 -6.48 -7.85
CA PHE A 65 2.76 -6.10 -6.88
C PHE A 65 2.72 -7.01 -5.67
N ASN A 66 3.81 -7.02 -4.90
CA ASN A 66 3.90 -7.76 -3.65
C ASN A 66 4.10 -6.78 -2.49
N CYS A 67 3.46 -7.09 -1.38
CA CYS A 67 3.72 -6.43 -0.11
C CYS A 67 3.68 -7.43 1.04
N MET A 68 4.46 -7.15 2.08
CA MET A 68 4.54 -7.94 3.30
C MET A 68 4.51 -7.01 4.51
N GLU A 69 3.74 -7.36 5.53
CA GLU A 69 3.65 -6.57 6.75
C GLU A 69 5.04 -6.44 7.38
N LEU A 70 5.43 -5.20 7.70
CA LEU A 70 6.60 -4.96 8.52
C LEU A 70 6.14 -4.98 9.97
N ALA A 71 6.36 -6.12 10.63
CA ALA A 71 6.18 -6.21 12.08
C ALA A 71 7.23 -5.32 12.78
N ASP A 72 6.79 -4.64 13.84
CA ASP A 72 7.66 -3.86 14.76
C ASP A 72 8.80 -4.71 15.34
#